data_AF-A0AA88XZM3-F1
#
_entry.id   AF-A0AA88XZM3-F1
#
_cell.length_a   1.000
_cell.length_b   1.000
_cell.length_c   1.000
_cell.angle_alpha   90.00
_cell.angle_beta   90.00
_cell.angle_gamma   90.00
#
_symmetry.space_group_name_H-M   'P 1'
#
loop_
_entity.id
_entity.type
_entity.pdbx_description
1 polymer ?
#
loop_
_entity_poly.entity_id
_entity_poly.type
_entity_poly.pdbx_seq_one_letter_code
_entity_poly.pdbx_strand_id
1 'polypeptide(L)'
;MIDNVGGPQRMNNCLTTWDLPPINNRSLKVMERRAGKLIENFADENMKAESKRAYEKEMSEIFQSEQQAFEKEICDLGVAVIKDEFIGEPLGSTPQSEALPEIYHCRKRRPETISVAETAKKRRFNFLPRTRTGMTVCADHAWQKRGFDSLTGHTYLLSKENKVLKTVVKHRTCGVCKWRCRRRPGQKPRHHRCVWNHKGSSRLMESEAGVEAVKEMNDQGTPIAVIEGDGDNTLIARLKSNLGLTVAFAKGGLSPGHYNIKYSEKLDENRELRRVKMRQPDVKRRRLILKQERATQKGAYEGSSYQSEVGLAENQARASTKYTDFVLRARRLSDKLLSQGYVCDRLTSSLRKFYGRYGKLVIHYDVPLSRMLIRYARASTKYTDFVLRAKRLSDKLLSQGYVCDRLTSSLRKFYGRYGEFVIHYDVPLSRMVDDILS
;
A
#
# COMPACT_ATOMS: atom_id res chain seq x y z
N MET A 1 -8.93 14.74 -12.26
CA MET A 1 -7.46 14.81 -12.04
C MET A 1 -7.05 15.54 -10.75
N ILE A 2 -7.98 16.22 -10.04
CA ILE A 2 -7.68 16.99 -8.81
C ILE A 2 -7.67 16.12 -7.54
N ASP A 3 -8.25 14.91 -7.55
CA ASP A 3 -8.21 13.99 -6.40
C ASP A 3 -6.78 13.50 -6.03
N ASN A 4 -5.81 13.75 -6.92
CA ASN A 4 -4.39 13.43 -6.70
C ASN A 4 -3.60 14.55 -6.00
N VAL A 5 -4.20 15.71 -5.76
CA VAL A 5 -3.61 16.74 -4.88
C VAL A 5 -3.85 16.27 -3.45
N GLY A 6 -3.17 15.18 -3.08
CA GLY A 6 -3.43 14.41 -1.86
C GLY A 6 -3.55 15.34 -0.66
N GLY A 7 -4.56 15.08 0.18
CA GLY A 7 -5.29 16.05 1.01
C GLY A 7 -4.54 17.15 1.77
N PRO A 8 -5.20 17.84 2.71
CA PRO A 8 -4.74 19.12 3.25
C PRO A 8 -3.29 19.15 3.76
N GLN A 9 -2.80 18.01 4.26
CA GLN A 9 -1.40 17.83 4.66
C GLN A 9 -0.40 18.08 3.53
N ARG A 10 -0.60 17.55 2.31
CA ARG A 10 0.39 17.71 1.22
C ARG A 10 0.33 19.10 0.61
N MET A 11 -0.87 19.68 0.49
CA MET A 11 -1.02 21.08 0.07
C MET A 11 -0.32 22.02 1.03
N ASN A 12 -0.53 21.84 2.34
CA ASN A 12 0.17 22.67 3.32
C ASN A 12 1.68 22.44 3.29
N ASN A 13 2.16 21.21 3.08
CA ASN A 13 3.59 20.97 2.87
C ASN A 13 4.15 21.71 1.64
N CYS A 14 3.40 21.75 0.53
CA CYS A 14 3.78 22.49 -0.67
C CYS A 14 3.81 24.00 -0.42
N LEU A 15 2.75 24.55 0.18
CA LEU A 15 2.66 25.98 0.52
C LEU A 15 3.78 26.41 1.47
N THR A 16 4.09 25.59 2.47
CA THR A 16 5.21 25.85 3.37
C THR A 16 6.57 25.77 2.69
N THR A 17 6.69 25.01 1.59
CA THR A 17 7.94 24.99 0.79
C THR A 17 8.13 26.30 0.04
N TRP A 18 7.03 27.00 -0.28
CA TRP A 18 7.03 28.31 -0.94
C TRP A 18 6.91 29.48 0.05
N ASP A 19 7.05 29.22 1.35
CA ASP A 19 6.91 30.20 2.43
C ASP A 19 5.56 30.94 2.45
N LEU A 20 4.51 30.25 1.98
CA LEU A 20 3.12 30.74 1.98
C LEU A 20 2.37 30.25 3.23
N PRO A 21 1.38 31.02 3.71
CA PRO A 21 0.60 30.66 4.88
C PRO A 21 -0.18 29.35 4.67
N PRO A 22 -0.23 28.46 5.68
CA PRO A 22 -0.96 27.20 5.56
C PRO A 22 -2.46 27.46 5.45
N ILE A 23 -3.12 26.69 4.58
CA ILE A 23 -4.54 26.81 4.30
C ILE A 23 -5.31 25.83 5.18
N ASN A 24 -6.37 26.33 5.81
CA ASN A 24 -7.28 25.52 6.62
C ASN A 24 -8.11 24.58 5.72
N ASN A 25 -8.49 23.41 6.22
CA ASN A 25 -9.35 22.44 5.51
C ASN A 25 -10.64 23.07 4.99
N ARG A 26 -11.20 24.04 5.74
CA ARG A 26 -12.42 24.75 5.32
C ARG A 26 -12.18 25.63 4.10
N SER A 27 -11.08 26.38 4.07
CA SER A 27 -10.74 27.22 2.92
C SER A 27 -10.29 26.39 1.72
N LEU A 28 -9.58 25.28 1.93
CA LEU A 28 -9.23 24.32 0.88
C LEU A 28 -10.49 23.81 0.16
N LYS A 29 -11.49 23.35 0.91
CA LYS A 29 -12.77 22.89 0.34
C LYS A 29 -13.52 23.98 -0.41
N VAL A 30 -13.43 25.24 0.03
CA VAL A 30 -14.06 26.36 -0.68
C VAL A 30 -13.35 26.61 -2.02
N MET A 31 -12.02 26.53 -2.06
CA MET A 31 -11.27 26.65 -3.31
C MET A 31 -11.52 25.47 -4.25
N GLU A 32 -11.57 24.24 -3.75
CA GLU A 32 -11.91 23.05 -4.54
C GLU A 32 -13.28 23.21 -5.22
N ARG A 33 -14.30 23.70 -4.51
CA ARG A 33 -15.62 23.97 -5.10
C ARG A 33 -15.59 25.06 -6.16
N ARG A 34 -14.81 26.13 -5.95
CA ARG A 34 -14.66 27.21 -6.94
C ARG A 34 -13.98 26.70 -8.21
N ALA A 35 -12.90 25.91 -8.05
CA ALA A 35 -12.21 25.29 -9.17
C ALA A 35 -13.11 24.29 -9.91
N GLY A 36 -13.87 23.46 -9.18
CA GLY A 36 -14.85 22.55 -9.75
C GLY A 36 -15.88 23.27 -10.61
N LYS A 37 -16.47 24.37 -10.10
CA LYS A 37 -17.45 25.17 -10.84
C LYS A 37 -16.86 25.79 -12.13
N LEU A 38 -15.61 26.24 -12.10
CA LEU A 38 -14.93 26.77 -13.29
C LEU A 38 -14.71 25.68 -14.35
N ILE A 39 -14.33 24.47 -13.92
CA ILE A 39 -14.13 23.33 -14.82
C ILE A 39 -15.45 22.87 -15.43
N GLU A 40 -16.53 22.82 -14.63
CA GLU A 40 -17.88 22.49 -15.11
C GLU A 40 -18.35 23.50 -16.16
N ASN A 41 -18.23 24.81 -15.88
CA ASN A 41 -18.58 25.85 -16.84
C ASN A 41 -17.78 25.72 -18.15
N PHE A 42 -16.47 25.46 -18.05
CA PHE A 42 -15.62 25.27 -19.23
C PHE A 42 -16.01 24.01 -20.02
N ALA A 43 -16.35 22.92 -19.33
CA ALA A 43 -16.82 21.70 -19.98
C ALA A 43 -18.15 21.93 -20.72
N ASP A 44 -19.09 22.68 -20.12
CA ASP A 44 -20.37 23.01 -20.73
C ASP A 44 -20.20 23.91 -21.97
N GLU A 45 -19.33 24.92 -21.90
CA GLU A 45 -19.01 25.77 -23.07
C GLU A 45 -18.37 24.95 -24.20
N ASN A 46 -17.44 24.06 -23.86
CA ASN A 46 -16.77 23.23 -24.85
C ASN A 46 -17.72 22.20 -25.47
N MET A 47 -18.58 21.55 -24.68
CA MET A 47 -19.61 20.65 -25.20
C MET A 47 -20.58 21.38 -26.13
N LYS A 48 -21.00 22.60 -25.79
CA LYS A 48 -21.85 23.43 -26.67
C LYS A 48 -21.14 23.76 -27.98
N ALA A 49 -19.88 24.19 -27.93
CA ALA A 49 -19.10 24.52 -29.12
C ALA A 49 -18.91 23.30 -30.03
N GLU A 50 -18.57 22.15 -29.46
CA GLU A 50 -18.37 20.90 -30.22
C GLU A 50 -19.69 20.36 -30.78
N SER A 51 -20.80 20.44 -30.02
CA SER A 51 -22.11 20.04 -30.53
C SER A 51 -22.56 20.91 -31.72
N LYS A 52 -22.29 22.22 -31.68
CA LYS A 52 -22.55 23.13 -32.80
C LYS A 52 -21.71 22.79 -34.02
N ARG A 53 -20.41 22.52 -33.84
CA ARG A 53 -19.50 22.11 -34.93
C ARG A 53 -19.92 20.79 -35.57
N ALA A 54 -20.33 19.82 -34.75
CA ALA A 54 -20.82 18.54 -35.25
C ALA A 54 -22.08 18.73 -36.11
N TYR A 55 -23.03 19.55 -35.65
CA TYR A 55 -24.23 19.88 -36.41
C TYR A 55 -23.91 20.59 -37.73
N GLU A 56 -23.06 21.62 -37.72
CA GLU A 56 -22.65 22.33 -38.94
C GLU A 56 -21.99 21.39 -39.96
N LYS A 57 -21.17 20.45 -39.47
CA LYS A 57 -20.53 19.44 -40.30
C LYS A 57 -21.55 18.49 -40.92
N GLU A 58 -22.46 17.93 -40.13
CA GLU A 58 -23.53 17.05 -40.62
C GLU A 58 -24.40 17.77 -41.67
N MET A 59 -24.77 19.03 -41.43
CA MET A 59 -25.53 19.82 -42.40
C MET A 59 -24.76 20.06 -43.71
N SER A 60 -23.43 20.29 -43.63
CA SER A 60 -22.60 20.45 -44.83
C SER A 60 -22.46 19.15 -45.63
N GLU A 61 -22.39 18.00 -44.95
CA GLU A 61 -22.34 16.68 -45.59
C GLU A 61 -23.67 16.35 -46.28
N ILE A 62 -24.80 16.67 -45.65
CA ILE A 62 -26.13 16.55 -46.26
C ILE A 62 -26.22 17.41 -47.52
N PHE A 63 -25.85 18.69 -47.43
CA PHE A 63 -25.88 19.60 -48.57
C PHE A 63 -25.01 19.11 -49.75
N GLN A 64 -23.80 18.62 -49.46
CA GLN A 64 -22.93 18.02 -50.49
C GLN A 64 -23.55 16.77 -51.12
N SER A 65 -24.20 15.93 -50.31
CA SER A 65 -24.88 14.74 -50.82
C SER A 65 -26.10 15.08 -51.70
N GLU A 66 -26.85 16.13 -51.36
CA GLU A 66 -27.97 16.64 -52.15
C GLU A 66 -27.49 17.27 -53.46
N GLN A 67 -26.41 18.05 -53.44
CA GLN A 67 -25.79 18.57 -54.67
C GLN A 67 -25.32 17.44 -55.59
N GLN A 68 -24.67 16.41 -55.05
CA GLN A 68 -24.24 15.26 -55.85
C GLN A 68 -25.42 14.45 -56.40
N ALA A 69 -26.52 14.33 -55.65
CA ALA A 69 -27.74 13.71 -56.13
C ALA A 69 -28.38 14.53 -57.26
N PHE A 70 -28.42 15.85 -57.11
CA PHE A 70 -28.94 16.78 -58.12
C PHE A 70 -28.07 16.80 -59.39
N GLU A 71 -26.73 16.80 -59.26
CA GLU A 71 -25.82 16.69 -60.41
C GLU A 71 -26.02 15.36 -61.16
N LYS A 72 -26.23 14.24 -60.45
CA LYS A 72 -26.54 12.96 -61.07
C LYS A 72 -27.88 12.98 -61.81
N GLU A 73 -28.90 13.59 -61.22
CA GLU A 73 -30.23 13.71 -61.83
C GLU A 73 -30.20 14.61 -63.08
N ILE A 74 -29.39 15.67 -63.09
CA ILE A 74 -29.15 16.51 -64.28
C ILE A 74 -28.40 15.74 -65.38
N CYS A 75 -27.39 14.95 -65.02
CA CYS A 75 -26.66 14.11 -65.98
C CYS A 75 -27.57 13.06 -66.64
N ASP A 76 -28.51 12.48 -65.89
CA ASP A 76 -29.47 11.50 -66.43
C ASP A 76 -30.54 12.15 -67.33
N LEU A 77 -30.82 13.46 -67.16
CA LEU A 77 -31.74 14.24 -68.01
C LEU A 77 -31.08 14.81 -69.28
N GLY A 78 -29.79 14.52 -69.53
CA GLY A 78 -29.11 14.83 -70.78
C GLY A 78 -28.89 16.33 -71.05
N VAL A 79 -28.97 17.19 -70.02
CA VAL A 79 -28.71 18.62 -70.15
C VAL A 79 -27.24 18.88 -69.84
N ALA A 80 -26.45 19.22 -70.87
CA ALA A 80 -25.05 19.57 -70.71
C ALA A 80 -24.90 20.91 -69.97
N VAL A 81 -24.47 20.86 -68.71
CA VAL A 81 -24.06 22.04 -67.94
C VAL A 81 -22.65 22.43 -68.40
N ILE A 82 -22.53 23.60 -69.03
CA ILE A 82 -21.23 24.19 -69.39
C ILE A 82 -20.55 24.65 -68.09
N LYS A 83 -19.50 23.95 -67.67
CA LYS A 83 -18.63 24.35 -66.56
C LYS A 83 -17.48 25.18 -67.13
N ASP A 84 -17.55 26.50 -66.98
CA ASP A 84 -16.40 27.38 -67.21
C ASP A 84 -15.38 27.16 -66.07
N GLU A 85 -14.21 26.60 -66.41
CA GLU A 85 -13.11 26.35 -65.49
C GLU A 85 -12.35 27.64 -65.14
N PHE A 86 -12.33 27.99 -63.86
CA PHE A 86 -11.47 29.04 -63.31
C PHE A 86 -10.10 28.44 -62.94
N ILE A 87 -9.06 28.92 -63.62
CA ILE A 87 -7.65 28.49 -63.48
C ILE A 87 -7.03 29.11 -62.22
N GLY A 88 -6.44 28.27 -61.37
CA GLY A 88 -5.59 28.72 -60.25
C GLY A 88 -4.87 27.58 -59.53
N GLU A 89 -3.70 27.19 -60.03
CA GLU A 89 -2.65 26.38 -59.37
C GLU A 89 -1.57 27.32 -58.74
N PRO A 90 -0.52 26.90 -57.96
CA PRO A 90 0.10 25.55 -57.87
C PRO A 90 0.73 25.13 -56.48
N LEU A 91 1.47 24.00 -56.54
CA LEU A 91 2.63 23.50 -55.73
C LEU A 91 2.28 22.39 -54.70
N GLY A 92 2.66 21.10 -54.81
CA GLY A 92 3.90 20.45 -55.31
C GLY A 92 4.88 20.26 -54.13
N SER A 93 5.46 19.12 -53.75
CA SER A 93 5.59 17.73 -54.24
C SER A 93 6.23 16.87 -53.12
N THR A 94 6.04 15.55 -53.14
CA THR A 94 6.77 14.53 -52.36
C THR A 94 8.10 14.14 -53.04
N PRO A 95 9.04 13.50 -52.31
CA PRO A 95 9.71 12.33 -52.90
C PRO A 95 10.02 11.14 -51.95
N GLN A 96 10.14 9.96 -52.54
CA GLN A 96 10.60 8.66 -52.01
C GLN A 96 12.10 8.39 -52.32
N SER A 97 12.60 7.22 -51.86
CA SER A 97 13.88 6.48 -52.14
C SER A 97 15.04 6.78 -51.16
N GLU A 98 16.02 5.92 -50.85
CA GLU A 98 16.38 4.50 -51.06
C GLU A 98 17.58 4.18 -50.11
N ALA A 99 18.00 2.91 -49.98
CA ALA A 99 18.89 2.34 -48.95
C ALA A 99 20.42 2.42 -49.21
N LEU A 100 21.31 2.46 -48.20
CA LEU A 100 22.24 1.41 -47.66
C LEU A 100 23.55 2.11 -47.14
N PRO A 101 24.58 1.46 -46.51
CA PRO A 101 24.63 0.50 -45.39
C PRO A 101 25.76 0.79 -44.32
N GLU A 102 25.89 -0.15 -43.36
CA GLU A 102 27.10 -0.58 -42.61
C GLU A 102 27.51 -0.05 -41.20
N ILE A 103 27.47 -1.02 -40.25
CA ILE A 103 28.47 -1.46 -39.24
C ILE A 103 28.80 -0.54 -38.04
N TYR A 104 28.58 -1.05 -36.81
CA TYR A 104 29.63 -1.33 -35.80
C TYR A 104 29.19 -2.34 -34.74
N HIS A 105 30.09 -3.30 -34.47
CA HIS A 105 30.00 -4.40 -33.51
C HIS A 105 30.01 -3.94 -32.04
N CYS A 106 29.13 -4.54 -31.22
CA CYS A 106 29.17 -4.45 -29.75
C CYS A 106 29.88 -5.69 -29.16
N ARG A 107 31.11 -5.50 -28.64
CA ARG A 107 31.90 -6.55 -27.96
C ARG A 107 31.57 -6.57 -26.47
N LYS A 108 30.97 -7.67 -26.00
CA LYS A 108 30.86 -8.05 -24.59
C LYS A 108 32.25 -8.45 -24.04
N ARG A 109 32.70 -7.86 -22.93
CA ARG A 109 33.80 -8.41 -22.12
C ARG A 109 33.22 -9.10 -20.87
N ARG A 110 33.61 -10.37 -20.68
CA ARG A 110 33.43 -11.13 -19.44
C ARG A 110 34.46 -10.66 -18.39
N PRO A 111 34.16 -10.72 -17.08
CA PRO A 111 35.18 -10.60 -16.06
C PRO A 111 35.88 -11.95 -15.83
N GLU A 112 37.20 -11.93 -15.82
CA GLU A 112 38.05 -13.07 -15.46
C GLU A 112 38.06 -13.26 -13.94
N THR A 113 38.02 -14.52 -13.54
CA THR A 113 38.13 -14.98 -12.16
C THR A 113 39.57 -14.93 -11.69
N ILE A 114 39.85 -14.16 -10.64
CA ILE A 114 41.10 -14.27 -9.87
C ILE A 114 40.76 -14.86 -8.51
N SER A 115 41.17 -16.12 -8.32
CA SER A 115 41.23 -16.79 -7.03
C SER A 115 42.59 -16.52 -6.40
N VAL A 116 42.62 -15.86 -5.24
CA VAL A 116 43.76 -15.98 -4.32
C VAL A 116 43.23 -16.04 -2.90
N ALA A 117 43.33 -17.22 -2.31
CA ALA A 117 43.21 -17.44 -0.88
C ALA A 117 44.58 -17.17 -0.26
N GLU A 118 44.70 -16.17 0.62
CA GLU A 118 45.81 -16.09 1.54
C GLU A 118 45.41 -15.35 2.82
N THR A 119 45.60 -16.04 3.94
CA THR A 119 45.30 -15.62 5.31
C THR A 119 46.21 -14.48 5.77
N ALA A 120 45.77 -13.23 5.58
CA ALA A 120 46.47 -12.06 6.10
C ALA A 120 46.15 -11.81 7.59
N LYS A 121 47.17 -11.94 8.44
CA LYS A 121 47.15 -11.41 9.83
C LYS A 121 46.83 -9.91 9.76
N LYS A 122 45.68 -9.51 10.33
CA LYS A 122 45.22 -8.10 10.35
C LYS A 122 46.19 -7.21 11.15
N ARG A 123 47.17 -6.63 10.47
CA ARG A 123 47.81 -5.40 10.94
C ARG A 123 46.74 -4.31 10.92
N ARG A 124 46.41 -3.76 12.09
CA ARG A 124 45.52 -2.60 12.20
C ARG A 124 46.29 -1.39 11.68
N PHE A 125 46.08 -1.06 10.40
CA PHE A 125 46.51 0.23 9.86
C PHE A 125 45.60 1.29 10.47
N ASN A 126 46.11 2.03 11.44
CA ASN A 126 45.44 3.20 11.99
C ASN A 126 45.64 4.34 10.99
N PHE A 127 44.72 4.46 10.01
CA PHE A 127 44.60 5.69 9.24
C PHE A 127 44.01 6.75 10.17
N LEU A 128 44.87 7.59 10.75
CA LEU A 128 44.42 8.81 11.41
C LEU A 128 43.81 9.73 10.34
N PRO A 129 42.53 10.13 10.46
CA PRO A 129 41.93 11.06 9.53
C PRO A 129 42.67 12.40 9.57
N ARG A 130 43.05 12.93 8.40
CA ARG A 130 43.70 14.25 8.26
C ARG A 130 42.74 15.42 8.55
N THR A 131 41.44 15.17 8.62
CA THR A 131 40.42 16.22 8.82
C THR A 131 40.03 16.31 10.29
N ARG A 132 40.39 17.43 10.94
CA ARG A 132 39.88 17.82 12.27
C ARG A 132 38.39 18.14 12.29
N THR A 133 37.77 18.26 11.12
CA THR A 133 36.34 18.54 10.93
C THR A 133 35.55 17.24 10.84
N GLY A 134 34.43 17.16 11.55
CA GLY A 134 33.63 15.94 11.60
C GLY A 134 33.02 15.57 10.24
N MET A 135 32.85 14.27 10.01
CA MET A 135 32.36 13.73 8.73
C MET A 135 30.82 13.71 8.67
N THR A 136 30.28 13.89 7.46
CA THR A 136 28.88 13.56 7.15
C THR A 136 28.78 12.09 6.77
N VAL A 137 27.86 11.37 7.41
CA VAL A 137 27.63 9.94 7.17
C VAL A 137 26.15 9.65 6.95
N CYS A 138 25.85 8.71 6.07
CA CYS A 138 24.52 8.15 5.91
C CYS A 138 24.43 6.84 6.70
N ALA A 139 23.38 6.68 7.51
CA ALA A 139 23.11 5.47 8.27
C ALA A 139 21.94 4.71 7.65
N ASP A 140 22.18 3.44 7.31
CA ASP A 140 21.15 2.52 6.79
C ASP A 140 21.14 1.22 7.61
N HIS A 141 19.96 0.62 7.76
CA HIS A 141 19.75 -0.61 8.50
C HIS A 141 18.99 -1.66 7.68
N ALA A 142 19.66 -2.79 7.45
CA ALA A 142 19.10 -3.92 6.73
C ALA A 142 18.75 -5.08 7.67
N TRP A 143 17.56 -5.65 7.46
CA TRP A 143 17.10 -6.86 8.13
C TRP A 143 17.30 -8.10 7.26
N GLN A 144 17.71 -9.22 7.85
CA GLN A 144 17.81 -10.48 7.09
C GLN A 144 16.45 -10.97 6.57
N LYS A 145 15.38 -10.77 7.33
CA LYS A 145 14.00 -10.97 6.88
C LYS A 145 13.28 -9.63 6.89
N ARG A 146 12.40 -9.39 5.92
CA ARG A 146 11.58 -8.16 5.93
C ARG A 146 10.74 -8.12 7.20
N GLY A 147 10.85 -7.02 7.95
CA GLY A 147 10.05 -6.73 9.13
C GLY A 147 10.72 -7.05 10.47
N PHE A 148 9.98 -6.79 11.54
CA PHE A 148 10.46 -6.82 12.92
C PHE A 148 10.47 -8.22 13.54
N ASP A 149 10.56 -9.30 12.77
CA ASP A 149 10.77 -10.66 13.31
C ASP A 149 12.12 -11.25 12.91
N SER A 150 13.02 -10.38 12.47
CA SER A 150 14.38 -10.73 12.12
C SER A 150 15.22 -11.12 13.34
N LEU A 151 16.06 -12.14 13.15
CA LEU A 151 17.02 -12.60 14.15
C LEU A 151 18.35 -11.86 14.05
N THR A 152 18.62 -11.23 12.91
CA THR A 152 19.84 -10.46 12.64
C THR A 152 19.49 -9.14 11.97
N GLY A 153 20.24 -8.10 12.32
CA GLY A 153 20.13 -6.75 11.75
C GLY A 153 21.53 -6.23 11.46
N HIS A 154 21.69 -5.55 10.33
CA HIS A 154 22.96 -5.07 9.81
C HIS A 154 22.88 -3.56 9.62
N THR A 155 23.64 -2.80 10.39
CA THR A 155 23.77 -1.35 10.23
C THR A 155 25.01 -1.02 9.45
N TYR A 156 24.87 -0.15 8.46
CA TYR A 156 25.96 0.39 7.65
C TYR A 156 26.05 1.90 7.88
N LEU A 157 27.25 2.39 8.19
CA LEU A 157 27.58 3.80 8.08
C LEU A 157 28.34 4.01 6.78
N LEU A 158 27.77 4.81 5.90
CA LEU A 158 28.28 5.13 4.58
C LEU A 158 28.80 6.57 4.59
N SER A 159 29.94 6.80 3.96
CA SER A 159 30.41 8.15 3.65
C SER A 159 29.61 8.72 2.48
N LYS A 160 29.65 10.04 2.31
CA LYS A 160 29.11 10.74 1.13
C LYS A 160 29.67 10.20 -0.20
N GLU A 161 30.87 9.63 -0.19
CA GLU A 161 31.49 8.95 -1.34
C GLU A 161 30.98 7.51 -1.55
N ASN A 162 29.88 7.09 -0.91
CA ASN A 162 29.34 5.74 -0.93
C ASN A 162 30.31 4.64 -0.45
N LYS A 163 31.35 5.01 0.29
CA LYS A 163 32.27 4.07 0.94
C LYS A 163 31.71 3.65 2.29
N VAL A 164 31.67 2.35 2.56
CA VAL A 164 31.28 1.82 3.87
C VAL A 164 32.38 2.14 4.88
N LEU A 165 32.08 3.02 5.82
CA LEU A 165 32.97 3.39 6.92
C LEU A 165 32.91 2.36 8.03
N LYS A 166 31.70 1.96 8.42
CA LYS A 166 31.48 1.07 9.55
C LYS A 166 30.32 0.12 9.29
N THR A 167 30.49 -1.10 9.79
CA THR A 167 29.42 -2.10 9.83
C THR A 167 29.24 -2.59 11.26
N VAL A 168 28.00 -2.62 11.72
CA VAL A 168 27.63 -3.18 13.01
C VAL A 168 26.55 -4.22 12.79
N VAL A 169 26.80 -5.45 13.23
CA VAL A 169 25.85 -6.55 13.08
C VAL A 169 25.35 -6.97 14.44
N LYS A 170 24.03 -6.94 14.62
CA LYS A 170 23.36 -7.41 15.82
C LYS A 170 22.70 -8.76 15.53
N HIS A 171 22.81 -9.68 16.47
CA HIS A 171 22.21 -11.00 16.46
C HIS A 171 21.46 -11.25 17.76
N ARG A 172 20.18 -11.58 17.64
CA ARG A 172 19.31 -11.91 18.76
C ARG A 172 19.45 -13.37 19.23
N THR A 173 19.91 -14.25 18.36
CA THR A 173 20.06 -15.68 18.67
C THR A 173 21.33 -16.24 18.07
N CYS A 174 22.06 -17.03 18.85
CA CYS A 174 23.10 -17.92 18.34
C CYS A 174 22.51 -19.33 18.12
N GLY A 175 22.83 -19.97 16.98
CA GLY A 175 22.34 -21.31 16.66
C GLY A 175 22.75 -22.36 17.69
N VAL A 176 23.99 -22.31 18.17
CA VAL A 176 24.53 -23.24 19.18
C VAL A 176 23.83 -23.07 20.53
N CYS A 177 23.67 -21.83 21.00
CA CYS A 177 22.92 -21.53 22.23
C CYS A 177 21.46 -21.97 22.11
N LYS A 178 20.80 -21.64 20.99
CA LYS A 178 19.39 -21.97 20.77
C LYS A 178 19.17 -23.48 20.72
N TRP A 179 20.07 -24.21 20.07
CA TRP A 179 20.02 -25.67 20.03
C TRP A 179 20.23 -26.27 21.42
N ARG A 180 21.22 -25.79 22.18
CA ARG A 180 21.51 -26.28 23.54
C ARG A 180 20.34 -26.03 24.50
N CYS A 181 19.79 -24.82 24.52
CA CYS A 181 18.65 -24.50 25.40
C CYS A 181 17.43 -25.36 25.11
N ARG A 182 17.21 -25.76 23.86
CA ARG A 182 16.10 -26.66 23.47
C ARG A 182 16.33 -28.10 23.88
N ARG A 183 17.55 -28.61 23.75
CA ARG A 183 17.88 -30.03 23.97
C ARG A 183 18.30 -30.35 25.40
N ARG A 184 18.84 -29.37 26.15
CA ARG A 184 19.34 -29.51 27.52
C ARG A 184 19.08 -28.20 28.30
N PRO A 185 17.84 -27.94 28.74
CA PRO A 185 17.55 -26.77 29.57
C PRO A 185 18.35 -26.82 30.88
N GLY A 186 18.87 -25.66 31.33
CA GLY A 186 19.63 -25.53 32.59
C GLY A 186 21.15 -25.74 32.50
N GLN A 187 21.67 -26.34 31.42
CA GLN A 187 23.13 -26.47 31.23
C GLN A 187 23.68 -25.38 30.32
N LYS A 188 24.81 -24.77 30.73
CA LYS A 188 25.52 -23.77 29.91
C LYS A 188 25.98 -24.39 28.57
N PRO A 189 25.91 -23.64 27.45
CA PRO A 189 26.47 -24.07 26.17
C PRO A 189 27.95 -24.44 26.28
N ARG A 190 28.42 -25.36 25.43
CA ARG A 190 29.87 -25.59 25.27
C ARG A 190 30.52 -24.27 24.83
N HIS A 191 31.80 -24.10 25.19
CA HIS A 191 32.57 -22.95 24.72
C HIS A 191 32.52 -22.90 23.18
N HIS A 192 32.01 -21.80 22.64
CA HIS A 192 31.91 -21.56 21.21
C HIS A 192 31.99 -20.06 20.96
N ARG A 193 32.25 -19.67 19.70
CA ARG A 193 32.18 -18.28 19.27
C ARG A 193 30.72 -17.83 19.22
N CYS A 194 30.19 -17.43 20.38
CA CYS A 194 28.83 -16.97 20.50
C CYS A 194 28.66 -15.66 19.75
N VAL A 195 27.71 -15.63 18.83
CA VAL A 195 27.39 -14.43 18.03
C VAL A 195 26.29 -13.59 18.70
N TRP A 196 25.69 -14.08 19.78
CA TRP A 196 24.59 -13.41 20.46
C TRP A 196 25.09 -12.13 21.16
N ASN A 197 24.68 -10.97 20.65
CA ASN A 197 25.08 -9.66 21.14
C ASN A 197 23.91 -8.66 21.32
N HIS A 198 22.67 -9.07 21.04
CA HIS A 198 21.48 -8.23 21.22
C HIS A 198 20.49 -8.84 22.21
N LYS A 199 19.98 -8.02 23.14
CA LYS A 199 18.92 -8.40 24.08
C LYS A 199 17.68 -7.54 23.83
N GLY A 200 16.52 -8.19 23.72
CA GLY A 200 15.23 -7.51 23.57
C GLY A 200 14.57 -7.70 22.19
N SER A 201 13.77 -6.71 21.80
CA SER A 201 13.03 -6.72 20.53
C SER A 201 13.98 -6.47 19.35
N SER A 202 13.68 -7.11 18.23
CA SER A 202 14.26 -6.81 16.91
C SER A 202 14.21 -5.32 16.63
N ARG A 203 13.08 -4.64 16.82
CA ARG A 203 12.90 -3.19 16.58
C ARG A 203 13.98 -2.29 17.17
N LEU A 204 14.63 -2.72 18.24
CA LEU A 204 15.66 -1.93 18.92
C LEU A 204 17.05 -2.09 18.30
N MET A 205 17.30 -3.16 17.53
CA MET A 205 18.64 -3.48 17.01
C MET A 205 19.17 -2.38 16.12
N GLU A 206 18.32 -1.76 15.31
CA GLU A 206 18.67 -0.61 14.47
C GLU A 206 19.20 0.56 15.29
N SER A 207 18.39 1.04 16.23
CA SER A 207 18.74 2.17 17.07
C SER A 207 19.95 1.90 17.98
N GLU A 208 20.12 0.66 18.45
CA GLU A 208 21.24 0.27 19.32
C GLU A 208 22.54 0.12 18.54
N ALA A 209 22.47 -0.54 17.37
CA ALA A 209 23.59 -0.68 16.47
C ALA A 209 24.04 0.67 15.90
N GLY A 210 23.11 1.59 15.62
CA GLY A 210 23.44 2.96 15.18
C GLY A 210 24.22 3.74 16.24
N VAL A 211 23.79 3.69 17.50
CA VAL A 211 24.52 4.35 18.61
C VAL A 211 25.89 3.72 18.83
N GLU A 212 26.00 2.39 18.78
CA GLU A 212 27.28 1.68 18.90
C GLU A 212 28.22 2.06 17.75
N ALA A 213 27.73 2.13 16.51
CA ALA A 213 28.53 2.52 15.36
C ALA A 213 29.10 3.93 15.51
N VAL A 214 28.31 4.89 16.01
CA VAL A 214 28.77 6.27 16.26
C VAL A 214 29.80 6.33 17.38
N LYS A 215 29.60 5.58 18.47
CA LYS A 215 30.58 5.50 19.56
C LYS A 215 31.91 4.93 19.08
N GLU A 216 31.86 3.80 18.36
CA GLU A 216 33.07 3.18 17.84
C GLU A 216 33.82 4.07 16.83
N MET A 217 33.11 4.89 16.05
CA MET A 217 33.73 5.88 15.16
C MET A 217 34.39 7.01 15.95
N ASN A 218 33.73 7.49 17.00
CA ASN A 218 34.33 8.50 17.89
C ASN A 218 35.58 7.97 18.60
N ASP A 219 35.55 6.71 19.06
CA ASP A 219 36.70 6.04 19.69
C ASP A 219 37.85 5.81 18.70
N GLN A 220 37.56 5.67 17.41
CA GLN A 220 38.55 5.57 16.33
C GLN A 220 39.16 6.93 15.95
N GLY A 221 38.70 8.04 16.53
CA GLY A 221 39.18 9.38 16.23
C GLY A 221 38.60 9.99 14.95
N THR A 222 37.51 9.42 14.42
CA THR A 222 36.75 9.94 13.26
C THR A 222 35.41 10.50 13.73
N PRO A 223 35.36 11.73 14.28
CA PRO A 223 34.11 12.30 14.78
C PRO A 223 33.12 12.51 13.63
N ILE A 224 31.86 12.20 13.89
CA ILE A 224 30.76 12.38 12.95
C ILE A 224 30.07 13.71 13.26
N ALA A 225 29.99 14.60 12.28
CA ALA A 225 29.30 15.90 12.42
C ALA A 225 27.81 15.81 12.06
N VAL A 226 27.49 15.09 10.99
CA VAL A 226 26.12 15.01 10.46
C VAL A 226 25.79 13.55 10.16
N ILE A 227 24.64 13.08 10.66
CA ILE A 227 24.10 11.77 10.35
C ILE A 227 22.83 11.97 9.53
N GLU A 228 22.85 11.47 8.31
CA GLU A 228 21.69 11.38 7.43
C GLU A 228 21.09 9.98 7.54
N GLY A 229 19.77 9.86 7.59
CA GLY A 229 19.09 8.57 7.65
C GLY A 229 17.59 8.72 7.39
N ASP A 230 16.88 7.61 7.42
CA ASP A 230 15.46 7.51 7.02
C ASP A 230 14.46 8.24 7.95
N GLY A 231 14.97 8.95 8.96
CA GLY A 231 14.15 9.72 9.89
C GLY A 231 13.50 8.87 10.98
N ASP A 232 14.07 7.70 11.29
CA ASP A 232 13.56 6.85 12.36
C ASP A 232 13.69 7.52 13.73
N ASN A 233 12.54 7.90 14.27
CA ASN A 233 12.40 8.63 15.54
C ASN A 233 13.10 7.94 16.72
N THR A 234 13.24 6.60 16.66
CA THR A 234 13.84 5.81 17.76
C THR A 234 15.36 5.92 17.80
N LEU A 235 16.04 5.88 16.64
CA LEU A 235 17.47 6.09 16.51
C LEU A 235 17.82 7.55 16.88
N ILE A 236 17.04 8.50 16.37
CA ILE A 236 17.19 9.92 16.69
C ILE A 236 17.07 10.17 18.20
N ALA A 237 16.01 9.65 18.84
CA ALA A 237 15.80 9.84 20.28
C ALA A 237 16.95 9.26 21.11
N ARG A 238 17.50 8.10 20.73
CA ARG A 238 18.62 7.48 21.44
C ARG A 238 19.96 8.18 21.22
N LEU A 239 20.19 8.72 20.03
CA LEU A 239 21.36 9.56 19.77
C LEU A 239 21.31 10.84 20.61
N LYS A 240 20.13 11.48 20.72
CA LYS A 240 19.93 12.63 21.63
C LYS A 240 20.20 12.26 23.09
N SER A 241 19.64 11.16 23.58
CA SER A 241 19.77 10.78 24.99
C SER A 241 21.17 10.33 25.38
N ASN A 242 21.87 9.61 24.49
CA ASN A 242 23.14 8.97 24.83
C ASN A 242 24.37 9.80 24.47
N LEU A 243 24.27 10.69 23.47
CA LEU A 243 25.39 11.47 22.95
C LEU A 243 25.16 12.99 23.01
N GLY A 244 23.99 13.45 23.50
CA GLY A 244 23.71 14.88 23.66
C GLY A 244 23.62 15.65 22.34
N LEU A 245 23.35 14.97 21.23
CA LEU A 245 23.37 15.58 19.89
C LEU A 245 22.13 16.44 19.62
N THR A 246 22.33 17.62 19.05
CA THR A 246 21.25 18.47 18.51
C THR A 246 20.88 18.01 17.09
N VAL A 247 19.58 17.84 16.84
CA VAL A 247 19.09 17.42 15.51
C VAL A 247 18.75 18.65 14.70
N ALA A 248 19.54 18.88 13.65
CA ALA A 248 19.15 19.79 12.57
C ALA A 248 18.31 18.99 11.56
N PHE A 249 17.00 19.25 11.51
CA PHE A 249 16.16 18.73 10.43
C PHE A 249 16.44 19.51 9.15
N ALA A 250 17.52 19.16 8.43
CA ALA A 250 17.79 19.69 7.11
C ALA A 250 17.08 18.82 6.07
N LYS A 251 15.76 19.02 5.87
CA LYS A 251 15.11 18.48 4.67
C LYS A 251 15.49 19.37 3.48
N GLY A 252 16.56 19.00 2.77
CA GLY A 252 16.89 19.55 1.46
C GLY A 252 17.79 20.79 1.44
N GLY A 253 18.64 21.01 2.44
CA GLY A 253 19.60 22.13 2.42
C GLY A 253 18.98 23.53 2.52
N LEU A 254 17.65 23.62 2.67
CA LEU A 254 16.94 24.84 3.01
C LEU A 254 16.67 24.81 4.52
N SER A 255 17.09 25.87 5.22
CA SER A 255 16.71 26.08 6.61
C SER A 255 15.18 26.02 6.72
N PRO A 256 14.61 25.39 7.76
CA PRO A 256 13.17 25.42 7.97
C PRO A 256 12.72 26.89 7.98
N GLY A 257 11.86 27.27 7.03
CA GLY A 257 11.35 28.64 6.94
C GLY A 257 10.73 29.08 8.27
N HIS A 258 10.69 30.39 8.52
CA HIS A 258 10.25 30.96 9.79
C HIS A 258 8.89 30.41 10.26
N TYR A 259 7.96 30.19 9.33
CA TYR A 259 6.64 29.63 9.60
C TYR A 259 6.67 28.15 9.99
N ASN A 260 7.64 27.39 9.50
CA ASN A 260 7.79 25.96 9.81
C ASN A 260 8.32 25.76 11.24
N ILE A 261 9.28 26.60 11.65
CA ILE A 261 9.78 26.63 13.03
C ILE A 261 8.62 26.94 13.98
N LYS A 262 7.91 28.05 13.74
CA LYS A 262 6.77 28.48 14.57
C LYS A 262 5.63 27.45 14.61
N TYR A 263 5.37 26.77 13.49
CA TYR A 263 4.37 25.70 13.44
C TYR A 263 4.81 24.46 14.23
N SER A 264 6.09 24.08 14.13
CA SER A 264 6.65 22.93 14.86
C SER A 264 6.65 23.17 16.38
N GLU A 265 7.05 24.36 16.82
CA GLU A 265 7.01 24.79 18.22
C GLU A 265 5.58 24.73 18.76
N LYS A 266 4.62 25.29 18.01
CA LYS A 266 3.20 25.23 18.37
C LYS A 266 2.68 23.78 18.45
N LEU A 267 3.15 22.87 17.61
CA LEU A 267 2.78 21.46 17.68
C LEU A 267 3.37 20.77 18.92
N ASP A 268 4.62 21.07 19.27
CA ASP A 268 5.29 20.51 20.45
C ASP A 268 4.70 21.06 21.75
N GLU A 269 4.40 22.36 21.82
CA GLU A 269 3.63 22.96 22.92
C GLU A 269 2.27 22.27 23.10
N ASN A 270 1.53 22.03 22.01
CA ASN A 270 0.27 21.32 22.06
C ASN A 270 0.41 19.85 22.51
N ARG A 271 1.51 19.17 22.13
CA ARG A 271 1.78 17.81 22.64
C ARG A 271 2.05 17.83 24.13
N GLU A 272 2.81 18.81 24.61
CA GLU A 272 3.15 18.91 26.03
C GLU A 272 1.93 19.28 26.87
N LEU A 273 1.12 20.24 26.42
CA LEU A 273 -0.19 20.55 27.01
C LEU A 273 -1.11 19.32 27.09
N ARG A 274 -1.14 18.48 26.04
CA ARG A 274 -1.89 17.22 26.07
C ARG A 274 -1.30 16.22 27.07
N ARG A 275 0.03 16.11 27.21
CA ARG A 275 0.68 15.23 28.20
C ARG A 275 0.35 15.69 29.62
N VAL A 276 0.48 16.98 29.91
CA VAL A 276 0.14 17.57 31.21
C VAL A 276 -1.34 17.34 31.52
N LYS A 277 -2.24 17.62 30.56
CA LYS A 277 -3.68 17.38 30.70
C LYS A 277 -4.02 15.90 30.92
N MET A 278 -3.33 14.97 30.25
CA MET A 278 -3.52 13.53 30.48
C MET A 278 -3.03 13.04 31.85
N ARG A 279 -2.08 13.74 32.48
CA ARG A 279 -1.59 13.43 33.83
C ARG A 279 -2.53 13.95 34.92
N GLN A 280 -3.41 14.90 34.62
CA GLN A 280 -4.36 15.42 35.61
C GLN A 280 -5.32 14.32 36.09
N PRO A 281 -5.57 14.22 37.41
CA PRO A 281 -6.40 13.17 38.00
C PRO A 281 -7.85 13.22 37.49
N ASP A 282 -8.37 14.39 37.14
CA ASP A 282 -9.76 14.55 36.70
C ASP A 282 -9.98 14.04 35.29
N VAL A 283 -8.99 14.17 34.40
CA VAL A 283 -9.01 13.57 33.06
C VAL A 283 -8.93 12.05 33.15
N LYS A 284 -8.14 11.53 34.10
CA LYS A 284 -8.08 10.08 34.39
C LYS A 284 -9.42 9.56 34.92
N ARG A 285 -10.06 10.28 35.86
CA ARG A 285 -11.42 9.97 36.37
C ARG A 285 -12.46 9.97 35.26
N ARG A 286 -12.53 11.03 34.44
CA ARG A 286 -13.44 11.13 33.29
C ARG A 286 -13.25 9.98 32.30
N ARG A 287 -11.99 9.59 32.03
CA ARG A 287 -11.68 8.47 31.14
C ARG A 287 -12.17 7.12 31.70
N LEU A 288 -12.08 6.90 33.01
CA LEU A 288 -12.59 5.70 33.66
C LEU A 288 -14.13 5.66 33.61
N ILE A 289 -14.79 6.79 33.87
CA ILE A 289 -16.25 6.93 33.73
C ILE A 289 -16.69 6.61 32.30
N LEU A 290 -16.07 7.24 31.29
CA LEU A 290 -16.37 6.95 29.88
C LEU A 290 -16.09 5.49 29.48
N LYS A 291 -15.12 4.84 30.12
CA LYS A 291 -14.83 3.42 29.89
C LYS A 291 -15.91 2.53 30.51
N GLN A 292 -16.41 2.90 31.69
CA GLN A 292 -17.51 2.22 32.37
C GLN A 292 -18.84 2.41 31.63
N GLU A 293 -19.15 3.63 31.17
CA GLU A 293 -20.29 3.94 30.31
C GLU A 293 -20.26 3.15 29.00
N ARG A 294 -19.10 3.03 28.35
CA ARG A 294 -18.98 2.18 27.14
C ARG A 294 -19.15 0.70 27.45
N ALA A 295 -18.79 0.24 28.65
CA ALA A 295 -18.98 -1.16 29.05
C ALA A 295 -20.46 -1.45 29.34
N THR A 296 -21.16 -0.57 30.04
CA THR A 296 -22.60 -0.68 30.31
C THR A 296 -23.42 -0.53 29.03
N GLN A 297 -23.06 0.41 28.16
CA GLN A 297 -23.74 0.61 26.87
C GLN A 297 -23.49 -0.54 25.89
N LYS A 298 -22.31 -1.19 25.93
CA LYS A 298 -22.05 -2.43 25.19
C LYS A 298 -22.87 -3.61 25.72
N GLY A 299 -23.01 -3.75 27.04
CA GLY A 299 -23.87 -4.78 27.63
C GLY A 299 -25.35 -4.61 27.26
N ALA A 300 -25.85 -3.37 27.19
CA ALA A 300 -27.24 -3.09 26.81
C ALA A 300 -27.50 -3.26 25.30
N TYR A 301 -26.56 -2.87 24.43
CA TYR A 301 -26.67 -3.10 22.99
C TYR A 301 -26.46 -4.58 22.61
N GLU A 302 -25.69 -5.33 23.38
CA GLU A 302 -25.53 -6.79 23.22
C GLU A 302 -26.77 -7.58 23.66
N GLY A 303 -27.83 -6.95 24.18
CA GLY A 303 -29.12 -7.60 24.40
C GLY A 303 -30.06 -7.48 23.19
N SER A 304 -30.24 -6.27 22.66
CA SER A 304 -31.24 -5.96 21.63
C SER A 304 -30.74 -6.07 20.18
N SER A 305 -29.42 -6.02 19.94
CA SER A 305 -28.84 -6.15 18.60
C SER A 305 -28.84 -7.59 18.06
N TYR A 306 -29.14 -8.59 18.90
CA TYR A 306 -29.23 -10.00 18.48
C TYR A 306 -30.68 -10.46 18.24
N GLN A 307 -31.67 -9.62 18.54
CA GLN A 307 -33.08 -9.84 18.23
C GLN A 307 -33.55 -9.07 16.99
N SER A 308 -32.91 -7.95 16.65
CA SER A 308 -33.31 -7.11 15.51
C SER A 308 -32.30 -7.21 14.37
N GLU A 309 -32.81 -7.37 13.16
CA GLU A 309 -32.10 -7.65 11.90
C GLU A 309 -31.20 -6.51 11.38
N VAL A 310 -30.68 -5.65 12.26
CA VAL A 310 -29.98 -4.43 11.91
C VAL A 310 -28.55 -4.75 11.44
N GLY A 311 -28.34 -4.64 10.13
CA GLY A 311 -27.01 -4.69 9.48
C GLY A 311 -26.92 -5.57 8.23
N LEU A 312 -27.98 -6.30 7.87
CA LEU A 312 -28.01 -7.19 6.70
C LEU A 312 -28.32 -6.45 5.40
N ALA A 313 -29.28 -5.51 5.39
CA ALA A 313 -29.78 -4.91 4.14
C ALA A 313 -28.77 -3.99 3.42
N GLU A 314 -28.14 -3.04 4.13
CA GLU A 314 -27.33 -1.99 3.49
C GLU A 314 -25.98 -2.48 2.93
N ASN A 315 -25.37 -3.49 3.55
CA ASN A 315 -24.08 -4.03 3.10
C ASN A 315 -24.23 -5.12 2.03
N GLN A 316 -25.39 -5.81 1.96
CA GLN A 316 -25.63 -6.89 1.00
C GLN A 316 -26.05 -6.37 -0.39
N ALA A 317 -26.85 -5.31 -0.48
CA ALA A 317 -27.27 -4.73 -1.76
C ALA A 317 -26.08 -4.18 -2.59
N ARG A 318 -25.08 -3.57 -1.92
CA ARG A 318 -23.84 -3.07 -2.55
C ARG A 318 -22.82 -4.18 -2.89
N ALA A 319 -22.92 -5.35 -2.27
CA ALA A 319 -22.00 -6.46 -2.47
C ALA A 319 -22.54 -7.51 -3.47
N SER A 320 -23.85 -7.73 -3.52
CA SER A 320 -24.53 -8.60 -4.50
C SER A 320 -24.38 -8.05 -5.92
N THR A 321 -24.65 -6.76 -6.10
CA THR A 321 -24.52 -6.05 -7.39
C THR A 321 -23.10 -6.09 -7.98
N LYS A 322 -22.04 -6.08 -7.15
CA LYS A 322 -20.65 -6.12 -7.63
C LYS A 322 -20.18 -7.50 -8.08
N TYR A 323 -20.73 -8.58 -7.52
CA TYR A 323 -20.33 -9.94 -7.89
C TYR A 323 -21.05 -10.44 -9.13
N THR A 324 -22.37 -10.20 -9.23
CA THR A 324 -23.13 -10.51 -10.44
C THR A 324 -22.58 -9.74 -11.64
N ASP A 325 -22.25 -8.45 -11.48
CA ASP A 325 -21.58 -7.67 -12.53
C ASP A 325 -20.21 -8.22 -12.91
N PHE A 326 -19.42 -8.66 -11.93
CA PHE A 326 -18.10 -9.21 -12.18
C PHE A 326 -18.15 -10.55 -12.92
N VAL A 327 -19.06 -11.46 -12.52
CA VAL A 327 -19.24 -12.76 -13.18
C VAL A 327 -19.82 -12.58 -14.58
N LEU A 328 -20.78 -11.67 -14.76
CA LEU A 328 -21.35 -11.36 -16.07
C LEU A 328 -20.33 -10.69 -17.00
N ARG A 329 -19.47 -9.79 -16.49
CA ARG A 329 -18.35 -9.22 -17.28
C ARG A 329 -17.30 -10.27 -17.63
N ALA A 330 -16.93 -11.13 -16.68
CA ALA A 330 -15.97 -12.20 -16.93
C ALA A 330 -16.48 -13.19 -17.99
N ARG A 331 -17.78 -13.49 -17.97
CA ARG A 331 -18.45 -14.33 -18.98
C ARG A 331 -18.44 -13.66 -20.35
N ARG A 332 -18.91 -12.41 -20.47
CA ARG A 332 -18.86 -11.64 -21.74
C ARG A 332 -17.45 -11.54 -22.31
N LEU A 333 -16.46 -11.33 -21.45
CA LEU A 333 -15.06 -11.23 -21.88
C LEU A 333 -14.53 -12.59 -22.36
N SER A 334 -14.92 -13.68 -21.70
CA SER A 334 -14.57 -15.05 -22.11
C SER A 334 -15.21 -15.40 -23.46
N ASP A 335 -16.50 -15.09 -23.63
CA ASP A 335 -17.24 -15.34 -24.87
C ASP A 335 -16.65 -14.53 -26.03
N LYS A 336 -16.25 -13.27 -25.78
CA LYS A 336 -15.58 -12.41 -26.77
C LYS A 336 -14.17 -12.89 -27.15
N LEU A 337 -13.44 -13.50 -26.23
CA LEU A 337 -12.12 -14.08 -26.53
C LEU A 337 -12.25 -15.40 -27.28
N LEU A 338 -13.24 -16.22 -26.96
CA LEU A 338 -13.56 -17.45 -27.69
C LEU A 338 -14.00 -17.15 -29.13
N SER A 339 -14.81 -16.10 -29.34
CA SER A 339 -15.19 -15.67 -30.70
C SER A 339 -14.03 -15.08 -31.51
N GLN A 340 -12.96 -14.63 -30.84
CA GLN A 340 -11.71 -14.20 -31.47
C GLN A 340 -10.71 -15.35 -31.72
N GLY A 341 -11.13 -16.60 -31.53
CA GLY A 341 -10.32 -17.79 -31.82
C GLY A 341 -9.35 -18.20 -30.71
N TYR A 342 -9.52 -17.71 -29.47
CA TYR A 342 -8.69 -18.17 -28.36
C TYR A 342 -8.99 -19.63 -27.99
N VAL A 343 -7.93 -20.44 -27.87
CA VAL A 343 -8.01 -21.84 -27.44
C VAL A 343 -8.49 -21.93 -25.98
N CYS A 344 -9.57 -22.68 -25.75
CA CYS A 344 -10.28 -22.78 -24.47
C CYS A 344 -9.35 -23.19 -23.29
N ASP A 345 -8.38 -24.08 -23.55
CA ASP A 345 -7.42 -24.55 -22.53
C ASP A 345 -6.43 -23.47 -22.07
N ARG A 346 -6.05 -22.55 -22.97
CA ARG A 346 -5.21 -21.41 -22.62
C ARG A 346 -5.99 -20.34 -21.88
N LEU A 347 -7.27 -20.15 -22.23
CA LEU A 347 -8.17 -19.24 -21.54
C LEU A 347 -8.42 -19.69 -20.09
N THR A 348 -8.76 -20.96 -19.89
CA THR A 348 -8.99 -21.54 -18.56
C THR A 348 -7.74 -21.50 -17.68
N SER A 349 -6.55 -21.78 -18.24
CA SER A 349 -5.27 -21.62 -17.52
C SER A 349 -4.96 -20.17 -17.15
N SER A 350 -5.27 -19.22 -18.04
CA SER A 350 -5.03 -17.79 -17.80
C SER A 350 -5.99 -17.22 -16.78
N LEU A 351 -7.27 -17.60 -16.84
CA LEU A 351 -8.28 -17.30 -15.83
C LEU A 351 -7.89 -17.92 -14.49
N ARG A 352 -7.45 -19.19 -14.44
CA ARG A 352 -6.97 -19.83 -13.20
C ARG A 352 -5.80 -19.07 -12.58
N LYS A 353 -4.84 -18.57 -13.38
CA LYS A 353 -3.74 -17.72 -12.90
C LYS A 353 -4.21 -16.35 -12.43
N PHE A 354 -5.17 -15.74 -13.14
CA PHE A 354 -5.80 -14.48 -12.75
C PHE A 354 -6.56 -14.61 -11.43
N TYR A 355 -7.40 -15.62 -11.27
CA TYR A 355 -8.11 -15.96 -10.03
C TYR A 355 -7.15 -16.39 -8.91
N GLY A 356 -6.03 -17.04 -9.21
CA GLY A 356 -5.00 -17.35 -8.21
C GLY A 356 -4.27 -16.10 -7.70
N ARG A 357 -4.03 -15.11 -8.55
CA ARG A 357 -3.28 -13.87 -8.22
C ARG A 357 -4.19 -12.79 -7.61
N TYR A 358 -5.43 -12.68 -8.07
CA TYR A 358 -6.44 -11.71 -7.60
C TYR A 358 -7.52 -12.32 -6.70
N GLY A 359 -7.41 -13.61 -6.36
CA GLY A 359 -8.36 -14.32 -5.48
C GLY A 359 -8.53 -13.70 -4.09
N LYS A 360 -7.63 -12.80 -3.68
CA LYS A 360 -7.80 -11.96 -2.49
C LYS A 360 -9.02 -11.03 -2.56
N LEU A 361 -9.49 -10.63 -3.75
CA LEU A 361 -10.76 -9.92 -3.90
C LEU A 361 -11.97 -10.82 -3.66
N VAL A 362 -11.86 -12.14 -3.88
CA VAL A 362 -12.94 -13.11 -3.67
C VAL A 362 -13.10 -13.46 -2.17
N ILE A 363 -12.07 -13.21 -1.35
CA ILE A 363 -12.10 -13.41 0.11
C ILE A 363 -13.11 -12.48 0.81
N HIS A 364 -13.61 -11.43 0.15
CA HIS A 364 -14.56 -10.49 0.74
C HIS A 364 -15.89 -11.11 1.20
N TYR A 365 -16.26 -12.30 0.70
CA TYR A 365 -17.47 -13.03 1.11
C TYR A 365 -17.25 -14.03 2.27
N ASP A 366 -16.02 -14.52 2.48
CA ASP A 366 -15.71 -15.51 3.56
C ASP A 366 -15.47 -14.84 4.93
N VAL A 367 -15.11 -13.55 4.93
CA VAL A 367 -14.87 -12.75 6.15
C VAL A 367 -16.13 -12.50 6.99
N PRO A 368 -17.32 -12.17 6.43
CA PRO A 368 -18.52 -11.98 7.24
C PRO A 368 -19.05 -13.29 7.86
N LEU A 369 -19.06 -14.41 7.12
CA LEU A 369 -19.52 -15.71 7.62
C LEU A 369 -18.68 -16.19 8.80
N SER A 370 -17.36 -16.26 8.61
CA SER A 370 -16.44 -16.71 9.67
C SER A 370 -16.53 -15.84 10.91
N ARG A 371 -16.68 -14.52 10.76
CA ARG A 371 -16.82 -13.60 11.90
C ARG A 371 -18.13 -13.78 12.66
N MET A 372 -19.24 -14.10 11.99
CA MET A 372 -20.51 -14.44 12.65
C MET A 372 -20.43 -15.78 13.37
N LEU A 373 -19.82 -16.80 12.77
CA LEU A 373 -19.61 -18.09 13.42
C LEU A 373 -18.70 -17.98 14.66
N ILE A 374 -17.65 -17.16 14.63
CA ILE A 374 -16.84 -16.86 15.83
C ILE A 374 -17.70 -16.23 16.93
N ARG A 375 -18.63 -15.32 16.58
CA ARG A 375 -19.52 -14.68 17.57
C ARG A 375 -20.49 -15.69 18.18
N TYR A 376 -21.08 -16.56 17.35
CA TYR A 376 -21.98 -17.62 17.85
C TYR A 376 -21.23 -18.61 18.73
N ALA A 377 -20.04 -19.05 18.31
CA ALA A 377 -19.23 -19.97 19.09
C ALA A 377 -18.82 -19.43 20.47
N ARG A 378 -18.65 -18.10 20.59
CA ARG A 378 -18.35 -17.42 21.86
C ARG A 378 -19.59 -17.14 22.72
N ALA A 379 -20.75 -16.96 22.10
CA ALA A 379 -22.00 -16.69 22.80
C ALA A 379 -22.72 -17.97 23.25
N SER A 380 -22.43 -19.09 22.59
CA SER A 380 -22.97 -20.40 22.92
C SER A 380 -22.05 -21.13 23.89
N THR A 381 -22.62 -21.70 24.95
CA THR A 381 -21.92 -22.63 25.85
C THR A 381 -22.28 -24.08 25.54
N LYS A 382 -23.47 -24.31 24.96
CA LYS A 382 -23.97 -25.61 24.53
C LYS A 382 -23.86 -25.76 23.01
N TYR A 383 -23.57 -26.99 22.56
CA TYR A 383 -23.45 -27.34 21.16
C TYR A 383 -24.75 -27.09 20.37
N THR A 384 -25.89 -27.46 20.96
CA THR A 384 -27.23 -27.28 20.37
C THR A 384 -27.53 -25.83 20.01
N ASP A 385 -27.13 -24.88 20.86
CA ASP A 385 -27.40 -23.46 20.68
C ASP A 385 -26.53 -22.85 19.57
N PHE A 386 -25.30 -23.36 19.43
CA PHE A 386 -24.41 -23.01 18.33
C PHE A 386 -24.97 -23.52 17.00
N VAL A 387 -25.33 -24.80 16.93
CA VAL A 387 -25.90 -25.43 15.72
C VAL A 387 -27.17 -24.72 15.28
N LEU A 388 -28.11 -24.45 16.19
CA LEU A 388 -29.38 -23.81 15.85
C LEU A 388 -29.18 -22.40 15.25
N ARG A 389 -28.22 -21.63 15.77
CA ARG A 389 -27.87 -20.30 15.23
C ARG A 389 -27.14 -20.39 13.89
N ALA A 390 -26.23 -21.36 13.75
CA ALA A 390 -25.50 -21.60 12.52
C ALA A 390 -26.40 -22.13 11.40
N LYS A 391 -27.39 -22.96 11.72
CA LYS A 391 -28.43 -23.46 10.79
C LYS A 391 -29.30 -22.32 10.27
N ARG A 392 -29.84 -21.47 11.16
CA ARG A 392 -30.61 -20.27 10.75
C ARG A 392 -29.82 -19.34 9.83
N LEU A 393 -28.52 -19.18 10.08
CA LEU A 393 -27.64 -18.40 9.20
C LEU A 393 -27.47 -19.09 7.84
N SER A 394 -27.28 -20.41 7.84
CA SER A 394 -27.13 -21.23 6.63
C SER A 394 -28.38 -21.18 5.76
N ASP A 395 -29.57 -21.36 6.34
CA ASP A 395 -30.86 -21.27 5.66
C ASP A 395 -31.09 -19.87 5.05
N LYS A 396 -30.69 -18.81 5.78
CA LYS A 396 -30.78 -17.44 5.29
C LYS A 396 -29.82 -17.19 4.11
N LEU A 397 -28.65 -17.82 4.09
CA LEU A 397 -27.72 -17.71 2.97
C LEU A 397 -28.20 -18.50 1.76
N LEU A 398 -28.71 -19.71 1.96
CA LEU A 398 -29.27 -20.55 0.89
C LEU A 398 -30.48 -19.85 0.24
N SER A 399 -31.38 -19.26 1.02
CA SER A 399 -32.52 -18.49 0.49
C SER A 399 -32.11 -17.22 -0.27
N GLN A 400 -30.92 -16.67 0.00
CA GLN A 400 -30.34 -15.54 -0.74
C GLN A 400 -29.57 -15.97 -2.02
N GLY A 401 -29.63 -17.25 -2.41
CA GLY A 401 -28.97 -17.78 -3.61
C GLY A 401 -27.50 -18.15 -3.40
N TYR A 402 -27.06 -18.34 -2.15
CA TYR A 402 -25.72 -18.85 -1.87
C TYR A 402 -25.63 -20.35 -2.20
N VAL A 403 -24.55 -20.77 -2.86
CA VAL A 403 -24.37 -22.18 -3.31
C VAL A 403 -24.01 -23.08 -2.13
N CYS A 404 -24.72 -24.20 -1.96
CA CYS A 404 -24.52 -25.15 -0.86
C CYS A 404 -23.08 -25.70 -0.78
N ASP A 405 -22.46 -26.07 -1.90
CA ASP A 405 -21.08 -26.56 -1.93
C ASP A 405 -20.06 -25.52 -1.44
N ARG A 406 -20.33 -24.24 -1.71
CA ARG A 406 -19.50 -23.13 -1.21
C ARG A 406 -19.70 -22.94 0.28
N LEU A 407 -20.93 -23.07 0.77
CA LEU A 407 -21.23 -22.95 2.20
C LEU A 407 -20.51 -24.05 2.99
N THR A 408 -20.59 -25.28 2.50
CA THR A 408 -19.85 -26.45 3.00
C THR A 408 -18.34 -26.18 3.04
N SER A 409 -17.79 -25.65 1.95
CA SER A 409 -16.37 -25.30 1.86
C SER A 409 -15.97 -24.20 2.84
N SER A 410 -16.81 -23.19 3.03
CA SER A 410 -16.55 -22.06 3.93
C SER A 410 -16.69 -22.46 5.41
N LEU A 411 -17.62 -23.36 5.74
CA LEU A 411 -17.69 -24.00 7.06
C LEU A 411 -16.42 -24.79 7.33
N ARG A 412 -15.98 -25.68 6.42
CA ARG A 412 -14.72 -26.44 6.58
C ARG A 412 -13.49 -25.52 6.78
N LYS A 413 -13.40 -24.42 6.02
CA LYS A 413 -12.35 -23.40 6.22
C LYS A 413 -12.44 -22.70 7.56
N PHE A 414 -13.64 -22.41 8.06
CA PHE A 414 -13.85 -21.83 9.37
C PHE A 414 -13.30 -22.76 10.46
N TYR A 415 -13.65 -24.05 10.43
CA TYR A 415 -13.12 -25.02 11.38
C TYR A 415 -11.60 -25.18 11.31
N GLY A 416 -11.04 -25.24 10.10
CA GLY A 416 -9.59 -25.35 9.92
C GLY A 416 -8.80 -24.14 10.45
N ARG A 417 -9.41 -22.95 10.49
CA ARG A 417 -8.75 -21.70 10.94
C ARG A 417 -9.12 -21.27 12.37
N TYR A 418 -10.31 -21.63 12.82
CA TYR A 418 -10.94 -21.15 14.05
C TYR A 418 -11.43 -22.30 14.94
N GLY A 419 -10.89 -23.50 14.74
CA GLY A 419 -11.24 -24.70 15.51
C GLY A 419 -11.13 -24.50 17.02
N GLU A 420 -10.23 -23.64 17.50
CA GLU A 420 -10.10 -23.28 18.92
C GLU A 420 -11.41 -22.80 19.57
N PHE A 421 -12.33 -22.21 18.80
CA PHE A 421 -13.63 -21.75 19.32
C PHE A 421 -14.70 -22.84 19.34
N VAL A 422 -14.43 -24.03 18.81
CA VAL A 422 -15.44 -25.08 18.62
C VAL A 422 -14.96 -26.44 19.14
N ILE A 423 -13.66 -26.57 19.46
CA ILE A 423 -13.06 -27.75 20.08
C ILE A 423 -13.71 -28.08 21.43
N HIS A 424 -14.22 -27.10 22.17
CA HIS A 424 -14.83 -27.33 23.48
C HIS A 424 -16.20 -28.04 23.44
N TYR A 425 -16.78 -28.24 22.26
CA TYR A 425 -18.01 -29.02 22.10
C TYR A 425 -17.78 -30.51 21.89
N ASP A 426 -16.53 -30.95 21.65
CA ASP A 426 -16.16 -32.36 21.45
C ASP A 426 -16.96 -33.10 20.36
N VAL A 427 -17.25 -32.42 19.25
CA VAL A 427 -17.98 -32.98 18.10
C VAL A 427 -17.10 -32.97 16.85
N PRO A 428 -17.05 -34.07 16.08
CA PRO A 428 -16.26 -34.13 14.85
C PRO A 428 -16.81 -33.20 13.76
N LEU A 429 -15.90 -32.68 12.93
CA LEU A 429 -16.20 -31.73 11.86
C LEU A 429 -17.30 -32.22 10.89
N SER A 430 -17.29 -33.50 10.52
CA SER A 430 -18.29 -34.08 9.62
C SER A 430 -19.69 -33.92 10.19
N ARG A 431 -19.90 -34.40 11.41
CA ARG A 431 -21.17 -34.32 12.13
C ARG A 431 -21.63 -32.87 12.31
N MET A 432 -20.71 -31.95 12.59
CA MET A 432 -21.07 -30.55 12.79
C MET A 432 -21.45 -29.81 11.50
N VAL A 433 -20.83 -30.17 10.38
CA VAL A 433 -21.22 -29.63 9.07
C VAL A 433 -22.57 -30.21 8.66
N ASP A 434 -22.79 -31.50 8.91
CA ASP A 434 -24.06 -32.16 8.63
C ASP A 434 -25.18 -31.54 9.47
N ASP A 435 -25.01 -31.39 10.79
CA ASP A 435 -26.00 -30.78 11.71
C ASP A 435 -26.38 -29.32 11.35
N ILE A 436 -25.49 -28.59 10.67
CA ILE A 436 -25.72 -27.20 10.23
C ILE A 436 -26.43 -27.12 8.87
N LEU A 437 -26.23 -28.13 8.01
CA LEU A 437 -26.73 -28.15 6.63
C LEU A 437 -27.94 -29.08 6.43
N SER A 438 -28.20 -30.00 7.37
CA SER A 438 -29.46 -30.73 7.54
C SER A 438 -30.48 -29.84 8.23
#